data_AF-A0A9D6KFG9-F1
#
_entry.id   AF-A0A9D6KFG9-F1
#
_cell.length_a   1.000
_cell.length_b   1.000
_cell.length_c   1.000
_cell.angle_alpha   90.00
_cell.angle_beta   90.00
_cell.angle_gamma   90.00
#
_symmetry.space_group_name_H-M   'P 1'
#
loop_
_entity.id
_entity.type
_entity.pdbx_description
1 polymer ?
#
loop_
_entity_poly.entity_id
_entity_poly.type
_entity_poly.pdbx_seq_one_letter_code
_entity_poly.pdbx_strand_id
1 'polypeptide(L)'
;MTRHTLPPLSYGYGALEPWIDEQTMRIHHGQHHAQLVNTLNDTESRLEAARDNGDLLLVQLLCERAAMLTSAHQLHRLYWSIMGPDQSGQPSDELADQLSEDFGSFAAFKWQFSAAAMNLEPGGWVVLVWQLANRRLAILTAEDHLLARDWESAAVLALDAWEHAYYLKYEHRRAEYVHNWWNTVNWRRVSEHFAAASSSRPLTRPAGARQRNHHTAQTAAAAESSDSADRDVVRAGVRHAC
;
A
#
# COMPACT_ATOMS: atom_id res chain seq x y z
N MET A 1 -21.64 3.16 -10.90
CA MET A 1 -20.55 2.52 -10.11
C MET A 1 -21.19 1.69 -9.00
N THR A 2 -20.66 0.50 -8.71
CA THR A 2 -21.11 -0.28 -7.54
C THR A 2 -20.65 0.46 -6.28
N ARG A 3 -21.58 0.87 -5.41
CA ARG A 3 -21.24 1.59 -4.16
C ARG A 3 -20.47 0.69 -3.20
N HIS A 4 -19.55 1.29 -2.44
CA HIS A 4 -18.87 0.64 -1.32
C HIS A 4 -19.85 0.37 -0.18
N THR A 5 -19.66 -0.74 0.52
CA THR A 5 -20.51 -1.17 1.64
C THR A 5 -19.67 -1.49 2.87
N LEU A 6 -20.20 -1.19 4.05
CA LEU A 6 -19.60 -1.64 5.30
C LEU A 6 -19.71 -3.18 5.38
N PRO A 7 -18.60 -3.93 5.40
CA PRO A 7 -18.67 -5.39 5.53
C PRO A 7 -19.25 -5.75 6.90
N PRO A 8 -20.11 -6.78 7.02
CA PRO A 8 -20.46 -7.29 8.35
C PRO A 8 -19.23 -7.92 9.02
N LEU A 9 -19.14 -7.81 10.35
CA LEU A 9 -18.17 -8.59 11.13
C LEU A 9 -18.55 -10.08 11.06
N SER A 10 -17.55 -10.96 10.98
CA SER A 10 -17.73 -12.42 11.02
C SER A 10 -17.92 -12.96 12.45
N TYR A 11 -17.97 -12.08 13.45
CA TYR A 11 -18.12 -12.38 14.86
C TYR A 11 -18.87 -11.24 15.56
N GLY A 12 -19.41 -11.50 16.75
CA GLY A 12 -20.11 -10.50 17.55
C GLY A 12 -19.18 -9.40 18.09
N TYR A 13 -19.72 -8.21 18.38
CA TYR A 13 -18.91 -7.08 18.86
C TYR A 13 -18.12 -7.38 20.15
N GLY A 14 -18.66 -8.18 21.07
CA GLY A 14 -17.95 -8.60 22.29
C GLY A 14 -17.09 -9.86 22.13
N ALA A 15 -16.92 -10.39 20.93
CA ALA A 15 -16.23 -11.67 20.72
C ALA A 15 -14.71 -11.61 20.96
N LEU A 16 -14.13 -10.41 21.07
CA LEU A 16 -12.71 -10.19 21.29
C LEU A 16 -12.37 -9.85 22.75
N GLU A 17 -13.35 -9.86 23.65
CA GLU A 17 -13.11 -9.72 25.09
C GLU A 17 -12.26 -10.90 25.62
N PRO A 18 -11.37 -10.68 26.60
CA PRO A 18 -11.13 -9.43 27.32
C PRO A 18 -10.12 -8.49 26.65
N TRP A 19 -9.73 -8.73 25.39
CA TRP A 19 -8.60 -8.06 24.75
C TRP A 19 -8.99 -6.77 24.03
N ILE A 20 -10.15 -6.73 23.37
CA ILE A 20 -10.73 -5.51 22.81
C ILE A 20 -12.17 -5.47 23.26
N ASP A 21 -12.56 -4.37 23.90
CA ASP A 21 -13.89 -4.26 24.49
C ASP A 21 -15.00 -4.11 23.43
N GLU A 22 -16.20 -4.58 23.79
CA GLU A 22 -17.35 -4.51 22.91
C GLU A 22 -17.68 -3.06 22.48
N GLN A 23 -17.51 -2.09 23.37
CA GLN A 23 -17.83 -0.70 23.10
C GLN A 23 -16.90 -0.12 22.02
N THR A 24 -15.59 -0.36 22.13
CA THR A 24 -14.61 -0.03 21.09
C THR A 24 -15.01 -0.67 19.76
N MET A 25 -15.32 -1.98 19.74
CA MET A 25 -15.70 -2.67 18.50
C MET A 25 -16.97 -2.08 17.86
N ARG A 26 -17.98 -1.70 18.65
CA ARG A 26 -19.22 -1.06 18.14
C ARG A 26 -18.96 0.29 17.52
N ILE A 27 -18.14 1.12 18.14
CA ILE A 27 -17.83 2.48 17.66
C ILE A 27 -16.88 2.41 16.45
N HIS A 28 -15.83 1.61 16.53
CA HIS A 28 -14.82 1.49 15.48
C HIS A 28 -15.39 0.93 14.17
N HIS A 29 -16.18 -0.15 14.23
CA HIS A 29 -16.83 -0.69 13.05
C HIS A 29 -18.11 0.09 12.67
N GLY A 30 -19.02 0.31 13.63
CA GLY A 30 -20.36 0.83 13.37
C GLY A 30 -20.42 2.35 13.16
N GLN A 31 -19.40 3.11 13.58
CA GLN A 31 -19.33 4.55 13.39
C GLN A 31 -18.13 4.95 12.53
N HIS A 32 -16.89 4.69 12.97
CA HIS A 32 -15.71 5.15 12.23
C HIS A 32 -15.62 4.53 10.83
N HIS A 33 -15.64 3.21 10.71
CA HIS A 33 -15.58 2.55 9.41
C HIS A 33 -16.83 2.84 8.56
N ALA A 34 -18.02 2.91 9.17
CA ALA A 34 -19.26 3.26 8.48
C ALA A 34 -19.21 4.67 7.88
N GLN A 35 -18.71 5.65 8.62
CA GLN A 35 -18.55 7.03 8.15
C GLN A 35 -17.54 7.11 7.01
N LEU A 36 -16.43 6.36 7.08
CA LEU A 36 -15.44 6.28 6.00
C LEU A 36 -16.08 5.76 4.70
N VAL A 37 -16.87 4.69 4.76
CA VAL A 37 -17.58 4.13 3.61
C VAL A 37 -18.57 5.14 3.00
N ASN A 38 -19.37 5.82 3.83
CA ASN A 38 -20.30 6.84 3.34
C ASN A 38 -19.56 8.00 2.67
N THR A 39 -18.50 8.50 3.31
CA THR A 39 -17.68 9.59 2.80
C THR A 39 -16.99 9.22 1.48
N LEU A 40 -16.56 7.97 1.33
CA LEU A 40 -15.95 7.47 0.09
C LEU A 40 -16.96 7.51 -1.06
N ASN A 41 -18.15 6.96 -0.86
CA ASN A 41 -19.22 6.98 -1.87
C ASN A 41 -19.62 8.42 -2.28
N ASP A 42 -19.71 9.34 -1.32
CA ASP A 42 -20.01 10.74 -1.59
C ASP A 42 -18.86 11.44 -2.34
N THR A 43 -17.62 11.11 -2.00
CA THR A 43 -16.42 11.64 -2.67
C THR A 43 -16.37 11.21 -4.13
N GLU A 44 -16.63 9.93 -4.43
CA GLU A 44 -16.68 9.42 -5.80
C GLU A 44 -17.82 10.04 -6.62
N SER A 45 -18.99 10.25 -6.00
CA SER A 45 -20.12 10.95 -6.65
C SER A 45 -19.78 12.40 -6.97
N ARG A 46 -19.11 13.11 -6.05
CA ARG A 46 -18.62 14.48 -6.28
C ARG A 46 -17.53 14.52 -7.34
N LEU A 47 -16.69 13.49 -7.42
CA LEU A 47 -15.64 13.39 -8.42
C LEU A 47 -16.24 13.21 -9.82
N GLU A 48 -17.34 12.47 -9.95
CA GLU A 48 -18.13 12.39 -11.20
C GLU A 48 -18.65 13.76 -11.64
N ALA A 49 -19.33 14.47 -10.75
CA ALA A 49 -19.81 15.83 -11.04
C ALA A 49 -18.68 16.81 -11.38
N ALA A 50 -17.53 16.72 -10.69
CA ALA A 50 -16.38 17.57 -10.97
C ALA A 50 -15.78 17.30 -12.36
N ARG A 51 -15.74 16.04 -12.79
CA ARG A 51 -15.33 15.67 -14.16
C ARG A 51 -16.28 16.24 -15.20
N ASP A 52 -17.58 16.10 -14.99
CA ASP A 52 -18.60 16.57 -15.95
C ASP A 52 -18.59 18.10 -16.10
N ASN A 53 -18.27 18.82 -15.01
CA ASN A 53 -18.18 20.28 -15.00
C ASN A 53 -16.80 20.81 -15.45
N GLY A 54 -15.82 19.94 -15.70
CA GLY A 54 -14.46 20.36 -16.08
C GLY A 54 -13.68 21.07 -14.97
N ASP A 55 -14.03 20.86 -13.69
CA ASP A 55 -13.33 21.47 -12.55
C ASP A 55 -12.07 20.69 -12.21
N LEU A 56 -10.97 21.05 -12.88
CA LEU A 56 -9.69 20.33 -12.79
C LEU A 56 -9.09 20.35 -11.37
N LEU A 57 -9.27 21.44 -10.62
CA LEU A 57 -8.73 21.56 -9.26
C LEU A 57 -9.53 20.68 -8.29
N LEU A 58 -10.87 20.71 -8.39
CA LEU A 58 -11.69 19.85 -7.56
C LEU A 58 -11.48 18.37 -7.88
N VAL A 59 -11.25 18.01 -9.15
CA VAL A 59 -10.90 16.65 -9.54
C VAL A 59 -9.61 16.19 -8.84
N GLN A 60 -8.54 16.99 -8.87
CA GLN A 60 -7.28 16.62 -8.22
C GLN A 60 -7.46 16.42 -6.70
N LEU A 61 -8.13 17.35 -6.02
CA LEU A 61 -8.39 17.25 -4.58
C LEU A 61 -9.24 16.00 -4.22
N LEU A 62 -10.28 15.72 -5.00
CA LEU A 62 -11.17 14.59 -4.74
C LEU A 62 -10.49 13.25 -5.06
N CYS A 63 -9.58 13.19 -6.04
CA CYS A 63 -8.76 12.00 -6.30
C CYS A 63 -7.88 11.65 -5.08
N GLU A 64 -7.21 12.64 -4.49
CA GLU A 64 -6.39 12.43 -3.28
C GLU A 64 -7.25 11.95 -2.10
N ARG A 65 -8.40 12.60 -1.89
CA ARG A 65 -9.35 12.20 -0.85
C ARG A 65 -9.88 10.78 -1.07
N ALA A 66 -10.22 10.42 -2.31
CA ALA A 66 -10.69 9.09 -2.66
C ALA A 66 -9.61 8.03 -2.41
N ALA A 67 -8.34 8.31 -2.73
CA ALA A 67 -7.23 7.40 -2.45
C ALA A 67 -7.07 7.13 -0.94
N MET A 68 -7.09 8.18 -0.11
CA MET A 68 -7.01 8.06 1.35
C MET A 68 -8.20 7.26 1.93
N LEU A 69 -9.43 7.59 1.52
CA LEU A 69 -10.64 6.90 2.00
C LEU A 69 -10.71 5.44 1.54
N THR A 70 -10.25 5.16 0.32
CA THR A 70 -10.15 3.79 -0.20
C THR A 70 -9.17 2.97 0.62
N SER A 71 -8.00 3.53 0.91
CA SER A 71 -6.98 2.87 1.74
C SER A 71 -7.50 2.64 3.17
N ALA A 72 -8.16 3.63 3.77
CA ALA A 72 -8.79 3.51 5.08
C ALA A 72 -9.83 2.37 5.12
N HIS A 73 -10.70 2.30 4.11
CA HIS A 73 -11.69 1.22 3.97
C HIS A 73 -11.01 -0.15 3.84
N GLN A 74 -9.96 -0.27 3.03
CA GLN A 74 -9.23 -1.52 2.83
C GLN A 74 -8.50 -1.99 4.10
N LEU A 75 -7.84 -1.08 4.82
CA LEU A 75 -7.13 -1.41 6.07
C LEU A 75 -8.11 -1.90 7.15
N HIS A 76 -9.25 -1.22 7.33
CA HIS A 76 -10.27 -1.69 8.28
C HIS A 76 -10.86 -3.03 7.85
N ARG A 77 -11.15 -3.23 6.56
CA ARG A 77 -11.60 -4.53 6.03
C ARG A 77 -10.62 -5.65 6.37
N LEU A 78 -9.33 -5.41 6.19
CA LEU A 78 -8.29 -6.36 6.56
C LEU A 78 -8.30 -6.61 8.07
N TYR A 79 -8.27 -5.55 8.88
CA TYR A 79 -8.25 -5.60 10.36
C TYR A 79 -9.38 -6.44 10.94
N TRP A 80 -10.62 -6.26 10.48
CA TRP A 80 -11.75 -7.10 10.90
C TRP A 80 -11.60 -8.56 10.47
N SER A 81 -11.06 -8.79 9.28
CA SER A 81 -10.98 -10.13 8.71
C SER A 81 -9.89 -11.02 9.33
N ILE A 82 -8.86 -10.40 9.92
CA ILE A 82 -7.69 -11.06 10.53
C ILE A 82 -7.81 -11.21 12.04
N MET A 83 -8.91 -10.77 12.64
CA MET A 83 -9.20 -10.99 14.06
C MET A 83 -10.33 -12.02 14.23
N GLY A 84 -10.49 -12.56 15.44
CA GLY A 84 -11.62 -13.41 15.79
C GLY A 84 -11.53 -14.01 17.20
N PRO A 85 -12.63 -14.63 17.68
CA PRO A 85 -12.66 -15.29 18.99
C PRO A 85 -11.83 -16.59 19.03
N ASP A 86 -11.53 -17.16 17.86
CA ASP A 86 -10.71 -18.36 17.74
C ASP A 86 -9.22 -17.99 17.76
N GLN A 87 -8.64 -18.08 18.95
CA GLN A 87 -7.25 -17.74 19.25
C GLN A 87 -6.32 -18.96 19.07
N SER A 88 -6.86 -20.12 18.65
CA SER A 88 -6.17 -21.42 18.73
C SER A 88 -5.17 -21.69 17.60
N GLY A 89 -4.94 -20.72 16.73
CA GLY A 89 -4.10 -20.88 15.55
C GLY A 89 -2.63 -20.53 15.77
N GLN A 90 -1.78 -21.22 15.03
CA GLN A 90 -0.47 -20.72 14.61
C GLN A 90 -0.57 -20.28 13.14
N PRO A 91 0.37 -19.50 12.60
CA PRO A 91 0.50 -19.34 11.16
C PRO A 91 0.49 -20.71 10.46
N SER A 92 0.02 -20.80 9.20
CA SER A 92 0.24 -22.00 8.41
C SER A 92 1.73 -22.27 8.25
N ASP A 93 2.12 -23.51 7.96
CA ASP A 93 3.52 -23.87 7.79
C ASP A 93 4.22 -22.97 6.75
N GLU A 94 3.56 -22.67 5.63
CA GLU A 94 4.11 -21.79 4.59
C GLU A 94 4.32 -20.36 5.08
N LEU A 95 3.38 -19.82 5.87
CA LEU A 95 3.54 -18.48 6.44
C LEU A 95 4.59 -18.48 7.55
N ALA A 96 4.67 -19.53 8.37
CA ALA A 96 5.66 -19.68 9.42
C ALA A 96 7.09 -19.76 8.85
N ASP A 97 7.26 -20.52 7.76
CA ASP A 97 8.53 -20.63 7.04
C ASP A 97 8.92 -19.28 6.43
N GLN A 98 7.99 -18.60 5.73
CA GLN A 98 8.28 -17.29 5.14
C GLN A 98 8.63 -16.23 6.20
N LEU A 99 7.91 -16.22 7.33
CA LEU A 99 8.24 -15.34 8.46
C LEU A 99 9.63 -15.63 9.04
N SER A 100 10.01 -16.91 9.10
CA SER A 100 11.32 -17.31 9.57
C SER A 100 12.42 -16.96 8.57
N GLU A 101 12.16 -17.03 7.28
CA GLU A 101 13.08 -16.59 6.23
C GLU A 101 13.32 -15.07 6.28
N ASP A 102 12.26 -14.28 6.35
CA ASP A 102 12.36 -12.82 6.22
C ASP A 102 12.74 -12.09 7.51
N PHE A 103 12.40 -12.66 8.66
CA PHE A 103 12.64 -12.04 9.98
C PHE A 103 13.55 -12.89 10.88
N GLY A 104 14.00 -14.05 10.42
CA GLY A 104 14.85 -15.00 11.18
C GLY A 104 14.08 -15.91 12.14
N SER A 105 12.92 -15.48 12.66
CA SER A 105 11.99 -16.32 13.42
C SER A 105 10.64 -15.63 13.60
N PHE A 106 9.61 -16.41 13.93
CA PHE A 106 8.30 -15.86 14.33
C PHE A 106 8.39 -14.90 15.52
N ALA A 107 9.25 -15.21 16.50
CA ALA A 107 9.46 -14.35 17.67
C ALA A 107 10.08 -13.00 17.29
N ALA A 108 11.07 -13.00 16.38
CA ALA A 108 11.69 -11.79 15.88
C ALA A 108 10.72 -10.94 15.05
N PHE A 109 9.91 -11.58 14.19
CA PHE A 109 8.80 -10.91 13.48
C PHE A 109 7.85 -10.23 14.47
N LYS A 110 7.34 -10.98 15.46
CA LYS A 110 6.36 -10.47 16.44
C LYS A 110 6.95 -9.32 17.24
N TRP A 111 8.23 -9.40 17.61
CA TRP A 111 8.95 -8.31 18.28
C TRP A 111 9.04 -7.06 17.40
N GLN A 112 9.50 -7.19 16.14
CA GLN A 112 9.66 -6.05 15.23
C GLN A 112 8.30 -5.38 14.93
N PHE A 113 7.26 -6.18 14.68
CA PHE A 113 5.91 -5.68 14.42
C PHE A 113 5.35 -4.93 15.64
N SER A 114 5.52 -5.50 16.84
CA SER A 114 5.06 -4.86 18.08
C SER A 114 5.84 -3.57 18.37
N ALA A 115 7.16 -3.58 18.17
CA ALA A 115 8.00 -2.41 18.36
C ALA A 115 7.61 -1.27 17.42
N ALA A 116 7.31 -1.58 16.15
CA ALA A 116 6.81 -0.59 15.20
C ALA A 116 5.47 0.00 15.67
N ALA A 117 4.55 -0.81 16.18
CA ALA A 117 3.23 -0.33 16.61
C ALA A 117 3.27 0.53 17.88
N MET A 118 4.14 0.16 18.83
CA MET A 118 4.31 0.91 20.07
C MET A 118 4.94 2.29 19.84
N ASN A 119 5.88 2.39 18.89
CA ASN A 119 6.66 3.61 18.63
C ASN A 119 6.17 4.42 17.44
N LEU A 120 5.04 4.04 16.83
CA LEU A 120 4.45 4.82 15.74
C LEU A 120 3.98 6.19 16.24
N GLU A 121 4.16 7.24 15.44
CA GLU A 121 3.52 8.52 15.71
C GLU A 121 1.98 8.33 15.79
N PRO A 122 1.26 9.14 16.60
CA PRO A 122 -0.18 9.02 16.70
C PRO A 122 -0.88 9.14 15.33
N GLY A 123 -1.86 8.27 15.08
CA GLY A 123 -2.67 8.30 13.85
C GLY A 123 -2.05 7.48 12.72
N GLY A 124 -1.99 6.14 12.87
CA GLY A 124 -1.43 5.29 11.83
C GLY A 124 -1.65 3.80 12.05
N TRP A 125 -1.02 3.01 11.18
CA TRP A 125 -1.12 1.55 11.14
C TRP A 125 0.26 0.90 11.06
N VAL A 126 0.35 -0.33 11.53
CA VAL A 126 1.45 -1.23 11.21
C VAL A 126 0.92 -2.39 10.39
N VAL A 127 1.58 -2.67 9.27
CA VAL A 127 1.09 -3.63 8.27
C VAL A 127 2.23 -4.57 7.86
N LEU A 128 1.97 -5.87 7.98
CA LEU A 128 2.78 -6.90 7.34
C LEU A 128 2.30 -7.00 5.90
N VAL A 129 3.21 -6.82 4.96
CA VAL A 129 2.93 -6.87 3.53
C VAL A 129 3.77 -7.92 2.85
N TRP A 130 3.22 -8.50 1.79
CA TRP A 130 3.96 -9.26 0.81
C TRP A 130 4.40 -8.35 -0.34
N GLN A 131 5.71 -8.14 -0.51
CA GLN A 131 6.26 -7.36 -1.61
C GLN A 131 6.32 -8.23 -2.88
N LEU A 132 5.47 -7.95 -3.86
CA LEU A 132 5.34 -8.76 -5.08
C LEU A 132 6.64 -8.79 -5.90
N ALA A 133 7.36 -7.67 -5.97
CA ALA A 133 8.61 -7.55 -6.73
C ALA A 133 9.74 -8.40 -6.13
N ASN A 134 9.88 -8.35 -4.81
CA ASN A 134 10.99 -8.98 -4.10
C ASN A 134 10.65 -10.37 -3.58
N ARG A 135 9.37 -10.76 -3.63
CA ARG A 135 8.86 -12.03 -3.12
C ARG A 135 9.26 -12.25 -1.66
N ARG A 136 9.02 -11.25 -0.82
CA ARG A 136 9.33 -11.28 0.61
C ARG A 136 8.28 -10.57 1.44
N LEU A 137 8.17 -10.93 2.71
CA LEU A 137 7.43 -10.20 3.71
C LEU A 137 8.22 -8.97 4.19
N ALA A 138 7.51 -7.88 4.45
CA ALA A 138 8.05 -6.68 5.05
C ALA A 138 7.05 -6.08 6.04
N ILE A 139 7.55 -5.37 7.05
CA ILE A 139 6.73 -4.57 7.96
C ILE A 139 6.82 -3.12 7.50
N LEU A 140 5.67 -2.54 7.18
CA LEU A 140 5.53 -1.13 6.82
C LEU A 140 4.65 -0.42 7.85
N THR A 141 4.87 0.88 7.99
CA THR A 141 3.95 1.76 8.70
C THR A 141 3.13 2.57 7.70
N ALA A 142 1.87 2.82 8.04
CA ALA A 142 1.01 3.75 7.30
C ALA A 142 0.74 4.94 8.19
N GLU A 143 1.15 6.13 7.76
CA GLU A 143 0.71 7.38 8.36
C GLU A 143 -0.72 7.67 7.90
N ASP A 144 -1.57 8.13 8.83
CA ASP A 144 -3.01 8.18 8.69
C ASP A 144 -3.61 6.83 8.27
N HIS A 145 -3.92 6.70 6.98
CA HIS A 145 -4.43 5.50 6.33
C HIS A 145 -3.65 5.16 5.07
N LEU A 146 -2.56 5.87 4.76
CA LEU A 146 -1.81 5.70 3.52
C LEU A 146 -0.61 4.79 3.79
N LEU A 147 -0.71 3.55 3.31
CA LEU A 147 0.45 2.67 3.25
C LEU A 147 1.52 3.35 2.39
N ALA A 148 2.74 3.47 2.92
CA ALA A 148 3.81 4.23 2.28
C ALA A 148 4.10 3.77 0.84
N ARG A 149 3.48 4.41 -0.16
CA ARG A 149 3.72 4.39 -1.62
C ARG A 149 4.18 3.07 -2.28
N ASP A 150 3.98 1.92 -1.66
CA ASP A 150 4.37 0.62 -2.18
C ASP A 150 3.19 0.01 -2.95
N TRP A 151 3.15 0.33 -4.24
CA TRP A 151 2.06 -0.08 -5.14
C TRP A 151 2.11 -1.58 -5.46
N GLU A 152 3.20 -2.25 -5.10
CA GLU A 152 3.45 -3.66 -5.38
C GLU A 152 3.45 -4.49 -4.10
N SER A 153 2.82 -3.99 -3.04
CA SER A 153 2.66 -4.69 -1.78
C SER A 153 1.21 -5.10 -1.53
N ALA A 154 1.02 -6.37 -1.13
CA ALA A 154 -0.26 -6.89 -0.70
C ALA A 154 -0.28 -7.04 0.83
N ALA A 155 -1.24 -6.39 1.49
CA ALA A 155 -1.35 -6.44 2.94
C ALA A 155 -1.85 -7.81 3.43
N VAL A 156 -1.19 -8.35 4.46
CA VAL A 156 -1.42 -9.70 5.00
C VAL A 156 -1.93 -9.66 6.45
N LEU A 157 -1.37 -8.76 7.25
CA LEU A 157 -1.77 -8.50 8.64
C LEU A 157 -1.71 -6.98 8.86
N ALA A 158 -2.69 -6.42 9.57
CA ALA A 158 -2.71 -4.99 9.90
C ALA A 158 -3.13 -4.79 11.35
N LEU A 159 -2.54 -3.80 11.99
CA LEU A 159 -2.88 -3.31 13.33
C LEU A 159 -3.18 -1.81 13.26
N ASP A 160 -4.39 -1.45 13.67
CA ASP A 160 -4.80 -0.05 13.84
C ASP A 160 -4.18 0.52 15.13
N ALA A 161 -3.29 1.51 14.99
CA ALA A 161 -2.67 2.18 16.13
C ALA A 161 -3.26 3.59 16.37
N TRP A 162 -4.38 3.92 15.72
CA TRP A 162 -5.16 5.10 16.07
C TRP A 162 -5.74 4.99 17.48
N GLU A 163 -5.82 6.10 18.19
CA GLU A 163 -6.33 6.12 19.57
C GLU A 163 -7.77 5.59 19.65
N HIS A 164 -8.62 5.83 18.63
CA HIS A 164 -9.98 5.29 18.61
C HIS A 164 -10.04 3.76 18.69
N ALA A 165 -8.94 3.05 18.37
CA ALA A 165 -8.90 1.60 18.35
C ALA A 165 -8.69 0.99 19.75
N TYR A 166 -8.30 1.79 20.75
CA TYR A 166 -7.93 1.27 22.06
C TYR A 166 -8.19 2.19 23.25
N TYR A 167 -8.38 3.49 23.04
CA TYR A 167 -8.33 4.48 24.13
C TYR A 167 -9.43 4.29 25.18
N LEU A 168 -10.60 3.77 24.80
CA LEU A 168 -11.69 3.52 25.75
C LEU A 168 -11.33 2.51 26.84
N LYS A 169 -10.47 1.53 26.53
CA LYS A 169 -10.06 0.47 27.46
C LYS A 169 -8.65 0.67 28.01
N TYR A 170 -7.73 1.11 27.16
CA TYR A 170 -6.31 1.18 27.46
C TYR A 170 -5.83 2.61 27.73
N GLU A 171 -6.64 3.63 27.43
CA GLU A 171 -6.27 5.04 27.55
C GLU A 171 -4.92 5.31 26.84
N HIS A 172 -3.95 5.89 27.52
CA HIS A 172 -2.60 6.15 27.03
C HIS A 172 -1.72 4.88 26.90
N ARG A 173 -2.17 3.71 27.40
CA ARG A 173 -1.37 2.48 27.51
C ARG A 173 -1.34 1.68 26.19
N ARG A 174 -0.89 2.31 25.08
CA ARG A 174 -0.79 1.65 23.76
C ARG A 174 0.00 0.33 23.80
N ALA A 175 1.08 0.28 24.58
CA ALA A 175 1.89 -0.95 24.69
C ALA A 175 1.08 -2.15 25.23
N GLU A 176 0.15 -1.90 26.16
CA GLU A 176 -0.74 -2.93 26.70
C GLU A 176 -1.77 -3.37 25.65
N TYR A 177 -2.31 -2.42 24.88
CA TYR A 177 -3.19 -2.72 23.74
C TYR A 177 -2.47 -3.61 22.71
N VAL A 178 -1.28 -3.23 22.26
CA VAL A 178 -0.51 -4.00 21.26
C VAL A 178 -0.20 -5.41 21.78
N HIS A 179 0.16 -5.54 23.06
CA HIS A 179 0.39 -6.84 23.68
C HIS A 179 -0.86 -7.73 23.64
N ASN A 180 -2.02 -7.18 24.02
CA ASN A 180 -3.28 -7.92 24.10
C ASN A 180 -3.91 -8.18 22.73
N TRP A 181 -3.71 -7.30 21.75
CA TRP A 181 -4.22 -7.46 20.39
C TRP A 181 -3.74 -8.77 19.75
N TRP A 182 -2.52 -9.22 20.05
CA TRP A 182 -2.01 -10.50 19.56
C TRP A 182 -2.88 -11.70 19.95
N ASN A 183 -3.65 -11.62 21.03
CA ASN A 183 -4.59 -12.67 21.46
C ASN A 183 -5.90 -12.65 20.65
N THR A 184 -6.08 -11.70 19.74
CA THR A 184 -7.24 -11.62 18.84
C THR A 184 -6.93 -12.06 17.42
N VAL A 185 -5.65 -12.24 17.07
CA VAL A 185 -5.20 -12.52 15.71
C VAL A 185 -5.63 -13.93 15.28
N ASN A 186 -6.39 -13.99 14.19
CA ASN A 186 -6.82 -15.21 13.54
C ASN A 186 -5.79 -15.63 12.48
N TRP A 187 -4.82 -16.45 12.89
CA TRP A 187 -3.73 -16.88 12.01
C TRP A 187 -4.16 -17.65 10.77
N ARG A 188 -5.31 -18.34 10.80
CA ARG A 188 -5.87 -18.97 9.60
C ARG A 188 -6.19 -17.91 8.54
N ARG A 189 -6.85 -16.82 8.93
CA ARG A 189 -7.21 -15.72 8.02
C ARG A 189 -5.99 -14.98 7.51
N VAL A 190 -4.99 -14.76 8.37
CA VAL A 190 -3.70 -14.17 7.98
C VAL A 190 -3.00 -15.06 6.94
N SER A 191 -3.02 -16.38 7.14
CA SER A 191 -2.43 -17.35 6.21
C SER A 191 -3.18 -17.39 4.87
N GLU A 192 -4.51 -17.28 4.88
CA GLU A 192 -5.32 -17.15 3.66
C GLU A 192 -4.95 -15.90 2.85
N HIS A 193 -4.78 -14.75 3.52
CA HIS A 193 -4.33 -13.51 2.86
C HIS A 193 -2.91 -13.65 2.30
N PHE A 194 -2.00 -14.28 3.05
CA PHE A 194 -0.66 -14.56 2.59
C PHE A 194 -0.67 -15.45 1.34
N ALA A 195 -1.41 -16.56 1.34
CA ALA A 195 -1.49 -17.47 0.20
C ALA A 195 -2.08 -16.78 -1.06
N ALA A 196 -3.09 -15.92 -0.88
CA ALA A 196 -3.64 -15.12 -1.96
C ALA A 196 -2.62 -14.10 -2.52
N ALA A 197 -1.87 -13.44 -1.62
CA ALA A 197 -0.84 -12.48 -2.00
C ALA A 197 0.36 -13.16 -2.69
N SER A 198 0.86 -14.27 -2.15
CA SER A 198 2.04 -14.96 -2.65
C SER A 198 1.78 -15.75 -3.93
N SER A 199 0.52 -16.10 -4.23
CA SER A 199 0.13 -16.68 -5.52
C SER A 199 -0.05 -15.64 -6.64
N SER A 200 -0.11 -14.35 -6.28
CA SER A 200 -0.25 -13.27 -7.27
C SER A 200 1.05 -13.11 -8.08
N ARG A 201 0.90 -12.94 -9.40
CA ARG A 201 2.03 -12.68 -10.30
C ARG A 201 2.54 -11.26 -10.08
N PRO A 202 3.87 -11.03 -10.08
CA PRO A 202 4.42 -9.68 -10.15
C PRO A 202 3.87 -8.95 -11.38
N LEU A 203 3.71 -7.63 -11.29
CA LEU A 203 3.51 -6.78 -12.46
C LEU A 203 4.81 -6.83 -13.28
N THR A 204 5.01 -7.87 -14.08
CA THR A 204 6.26 -8.06 -14.82
C THR A 204 6.49 -6.86 -15.74
N ARG A 205 7.65 -6.21 -15.62
CA ARG A 205 8.24 -5.48 -16.76
C ARG A 205 8.41 -6.53 -17.87
N PRO A 206 7.91 -6.32 -19.09
CA PRO A 206 8.03 -7.33 -20.14
C PRO A 206 9.50 -7.71 -20.32
N ALA A 207 9.78 -9.01 -20.17
CA ALA A 207 11.05 -9.63 -20.56
C ALA A 207 11.20 -9.47 -22.07
N GLY A 208 11.79 -8.36 -22.52
CA GLY A 208 11.89 -8.04 -23.94
C GLY A 208 12.17 -6.58 -24.30
N ALA A 209 12.12 -5.63 -23.36
CA ALA A 209 12.64 -4.30 -23.64
C ALA A 209 14.17 -4.33 -23.62
N ARG A 210 14.77 -4.73 -24.75
CA ARG A 210 16.16 -4.39 -25.09
C ARG A 210 16.37 -2.94 -24.66
N GLN A 211 17.32 -2.69 -23.78
CA GLN A 211 17.91 -1.35 -23.67
C GLN A 211 18.37 -1.01 -25.09
N ARG A 212 17.61 -0.15 -25.78
CA ARG A 212 18.20 0.64 -26.85
C ARG A 212 19.17 1.55 -26.12
N ASN A 213 20.44 1.15 -26.09
CA ASN A 213 21.52 2.03 -25.69
C ASN A 213 21.40 3.28 -26.54
N HIS A 214 20.90 4.38 -25.97
CA HIS A 214 20.97 5.72 -26.56
C HIS A 214 22.40 6.27 -26.44
N HIS A 215 23.38 5.45 -26.83
CA HIS A 215 24.80 5.82 -26.87
C HIS A 215 25.43 5.58 -28.25
N THR A 216 24.61 5.47 -29.29
CA THR A 216 25.12 5.37 -30.67
C THR A 216 24.26 6.13 -31.68
N ALA A 217 23.57 7.19 -31.24
CA ALA A 217 22.85 8.11 -32.13
C ALA A 217 23.39 9.55 -32.07
N GLN A 218 24.50 9.79 -31.36
CA GLN A 218 25.14 11.11 -31.27
C GLN A 218 26.52 11.20 -31.92
N THR A 219 27.00 10.12 -32.55
CA THR A 219 28.28 10.12 -33.30
C THR A 219 28.10 10.06 -34.82
N ALA A 220 26.88 9.91 -35.34
CA ALA A 220 26.61 9.95 -36.79
C ALA A 220 26.24 11.36 -37.31
N ALA A 221 25.68 12.23 -36.46
CA ALA A 221 25.29 13.60 -36.85
C ALA A 221 26.44 14.63 -36.79
N ALA A 222 27.63 14.24 -36.32
CA ALA A 222 28.81 15.10 -36.26
C ALA A 222 29.83 14.82 -37.38
N ALA A 223 29.58 13.82 -38.24
CA ALA A 223 30.44 13.50 -39.38
C ALA A 223 29.90 14.03 -40.73
N GLU A 224 28.67 14.55 -40.77
CA GLU A 224 28.04 15.10 -41.98
C GLU A 224 28.02 16.64 -42.02
N SER A 225 28.58 17.33 -41.01
CA SER A 225 28.64 18.81 -40.98
C SER A 225 30.05 19.39 -41.17
N SER A 226 31.07 18.55 -41.42
CA SER A 226 32.46 18.99 -41.64
C SER A 226 32.99 18.81 -43.08
N ASP A 227 32.16 18.35 -44.03
CA ASP A 227 32.58 18.10 -45.42
C ASP A 227 32.04 19.14 -46.43
N SER A 228 31.49 20.27 -45.97
CA SER A 228 30.96 21.35 -46.83
C SER A 228 31.76 22.66 -46.78
N ALA A 229 32.93 22.69 -46.14
CA ALA A 229 33.71 23.91 -45.94
C ALA A 229 35.09 23.95 -46.63
N ASP A 230 35.43 22.97 -47.48
CA ASP A 230 36.77 22.93 -48.10
C ASP A 230 36.77 22.52 -49.59
N ARG A 231 35.81 23.04 -50.36
CA ARG A 231 35.76 22.89 -51.82
C ARG A 231 35.44 24.17 -52.61
N ASP A 232 35.80 25.33 -52.07
CA ASP A 232 35.88 26.56 -52.87
C ASP A 232 37.30 26.82 -53.40
N VAL A 233 37.56 26.13 -54.52
CA VAL A 233 38.12 26.71 -55.74
C VAL A 233 39.50 27.39 -55.60
N VAL A 234 40.52 26.52 -55.58
CA VAL A 234 41.81 26.79 -56.23
C VAL A 234 41.69 26.36 -57.70
N ARG A 235 42.01 27.30 -58.62
CA ARG A 235 42.35 27.15 -60.07
C ARG A 235 41.23 27.04 -61.12
N ALA A 236 41.06 28.13 -61.88
CA ALA A 236 41.34 28.29 -63.33
C ALA A 236 40.79 29.69 -63.76
N GLY A 237 41.42 30.55 -64.56
CA GLY A 237 42.50 30.40 -65.52
C GLY A 237 42.12 31.06 -66.87
N VAL A 238 42.36 32.37 -67.00
CA VAL A 238 42.83 33.17 -68.17
C VAL A 238 42.22 32.98 -69.60
N ARG A 239 41.99 34.15 -70.26
CA ARG A 239 41.97 34.52 -71.72
C ARG A 239 40.57 34.56 -72.39
N HIS A 240 40.14 35.64 -73.04
CA HIS A 240 40.74 36.28 -74.24
C HIS A 240 40.38 37.78 -74.40
N ALA A 241 41.21 38.46 -75.19
CA ALA A 241 41.16 39.87 -75.59
C ALA A 241 40.59 40.08 -77.00
N CYS A 242 39.83 41.18 -77.19
CA CYS A 242 39.88 42.19 -78.26
C CYS A 242 38.64 43.08 -78.15
#